data_AF-A0A365T7F4-F1
#
_entry.id   AF-A0A365T7F4-F1
#
_cell.length_a   1.000
_cell.length_b   1.000
_cell.length_c   1.000
_cell.angle_alpha   90.00
_cell.angle_beta   90.00
_cell.angle_gamma   90.00
#
_symmetry.space_group_name_H-M   'P 1'
#
loop_
_entity.id
_entity.type
_entity.pdbx_description
1 polymer ?
#
loop_
_entity_poly.entity_id
_entity_poly.type
_entity_poly.pdbx_seq_one_letter_code
_entity_poly.pdbx_strand_id
1 'polypeptide(L)'
;MEVRFPNGEIDTVRLLGVDTPETSLSRVTPDEFEGIPETPAGRDHLFNWGERASQFATDELDGRTVRIGTDPDADRRGSFGRLLVYIYVDGENFNKRLLTDGYARLYESSFSKRNTFEDAEAQAQQDNVGLWDFEQPTSTPIPTTETPETSSDGDGGVDVPPPPSDGDYDCSSFDTQEQAQAVLDSTPGDPHRLDGDDDGIACESL
;
A
#
# COMPACT_ATOMS: atom_id res chain seq x y z
N MET A 1 -1.72 7.40 -15.20
CA MET A 1 -3.03 7.77 -15.76
C MET A 1 -2.82 8.54 -17.05
N GLU A 2 -3.62 8.24 -18.06
CA GLU A 2 -3.62 8.96 -19.34
C GLU A 2 -4.92 9.75 -19.50
N VAL A 3 -4.85 10.87 -20.21
CA VAL A 3 -6.02 11.68 -20.56
C VAL A 3 -6.02 11.96 -22.05
N ARG A 4 -7.20 11.96 -22.68
CA ARG A 4 -7.37 12.35 -24.08
C ARG A 4 -7.98 13.74 -24.16
N PHE A 5 -7.29 14.66 -24.83
CA PHE A 5 -7.74 16.03 -25.04
C PHE A 5 -8.69 16.16 -26.25
N PRO A 6 -9.46 17.26 -26.37
CA PRO A 6 -10.39 17.47 -27.49
C PRO A 6 -9.73 17.46 -28.89
N ASN A 7 -8.43 17.77 -28.97
CA ASN A 7 -7.65 17.72 -30.21
C ASN A 7 -7.20 16.28 -30.59
N GLY A 8 -7.53 15.26 -29.77
CA GLY A 8 -7.15 13.87 -29.97
C GLY A 8 -5.80 13.47 -29.36
N GLU A 9 -5.04 14.43 -28.81
CA GLU A 9 -3.77 14.16 -28.13
C GLU A 9 -4.00 13.37 -26.83
N ILE A 10 -3.10 12.43 -26.55
CA ILE A 10 -3.06 11.68 -25.30
C ILE A 10 -1.82 12.12 -24.53
N ASP A 11 -1.97 12.39 -23.25
CA ASP A 11 -0.87 12.76 -22.36
C ASP A 11 -0.97 11.99 -21.05
N THR A 12 0.19 11.74 -20.44
CA THR A 12 0.26 11.12 -19.11
C THR A 12 0.20 12.21 -18.04
N VAL A 13 -0.71 12.05 -17.08
CA VAL A 13 -0.91 13.00 -15.99
C VAL A 13 -0.45 12.42 -14.65
N ARG A 14 0.00 13.31 -13.76
CA ARG A 14 0.21 13.03 -12.33
C ARG A 14 -0.64 14.01 -11.53
N LEU A 15 -1.38 13.48 -10.58
CA LEU A 15 -2.18 14.27 -9.66
C LEU A 15 -1.23 15.10 -8.78
N LEU A 16 -1.41 16.41 -8.82
CA LEU A 16 -0.63 17.35 -8.03
C LEU A 16 -1.06 17.31 -6.57
N GLY A 17 -0.08 17.32 -5.66
CA GLY A 17 -0.29 17.46 -4.22
C GLY A 17 -0.71 16.19 -3.49
N VAL A 18 -0.77 15.03 -4.14
CA VAL A 18 -1.17 13.77 -3.51
C VAL A 18 -0.25 12.62 -3.89
N ASP A 19 -0.10 11.69 -2.97
CA ASP A 19 0.63 10.44 -3.17
C ASP A 19 -0.12 9.28 -2.53
N THR A 20 -0.34 8.22 -3.31
CA THR A 20 -1.02 7.01 -2.85
C THR A 20 0.03 5.97 -2.49
N PRO A 21 -0.26 5.02 -1.60
CA PRO A 21 0.62 3.87 -1.40
C PRO A 21 0.89 3.13 -2.72
N GLU A 22 2.07 2.53 -2.82
CA GLU A 22 2.44 1.70 -3.97
C GLU A 22 1.59 0.43 -4.02
N THR A 23 1.29 -0.04 -5.24
CA THR A 23 0.50 -1.27 -5.52
C THR A 23 1.38 -2.50 -5.68
N SER A 24 2.64 -2.41 -5.27
CA SER A 24 3.61 -3.50 -5.30
C SER A 24 4.19 -3.58 -3.91
N LEU A 25 3.93 -4.66 -3.18
CA LEU A 25 4.31 -4.81 -1.77
C LEU A 25 5.79 -4.50 -1.51
N SER A 26 6.67 -4.95 -2.41
CA SER A 26 8.12 -4.70 -2.39
C SER A 26 8.55 -3.23 -2.54
N ARG A 27 7.64 -2.34 -2.96
CA ARG A 27 7.89 -0.90 -3.13
C ARG A 27 7.14 -0.04 -2.11
N VAL A 28 6.34 -0.64 -1.24
CA VAL A 28 5.64 0.09 -0.18
C VAL A 28 6.66 0.62 0.83
N THR A 29 6.49 1.88 1.22
CA THR A 29 7.39 2.64 2.09
C THR A 29 6.59 3.23 3.26
N PRO A 30 6.36 2.45 4.34
CA PRO A 30 5.60 2.91 5.50
C PRO A 30 6.11 4.22 6.13
N ASP A 31 7.41 4.46 6.12
CA ASP A 31 8.06 5.66 6.65
C ASP A 31 7.61 6.97 5.99
N GLU A 32 7.00 6.87 4.81
CA GLU A 32 6.38 8.00 4.11
C GLU A 32 4.97 8.36 4.58
N PHE A 33 4.34 7.51 5.40
CA PHE A 33 2.95 7.65 5.87
C PHE A 33 2.91 7.77 7.39
N GLU A 34 2.38 8.90 7.89
CA GLU A 34 2.36 9.20 9.32
C GLU A 34 1.58 8.13 10.12
N GLY A 35 2.19 7.67 11.21
CA GLY A 35 1.55 6.73 12.13
C GLY A 35 1.58 5.27 11.68
N ILE A 36 2.06 4.97 10.47
CA ILE A 36 2.20 3.60 9.98
C ILE A 36 3.63 3.09 10.24
N PRO A 37 3.82 2.00 10.99
CA PRO A 37 5.15 1.49 11.33
C PRO A 37 5.78 0.69 10.18
N GLU A 38 7.12 0.72 10.12
CA GLU A 38 7.95 -0.15 9.27
C GLU A 38 7.91 -1.61 9.76
N THR A 39 6.78 -2.26 9.54
CA THR A 39 6.47 -3.65 9.92
C THR A 39 5.72 -4.34 8.80
N PRO A 40 5.68 -5.68 8.74
CA PRO A 40 4.85 -6.40 7.79
C PRO A 40 3.39 -5.93 7.80
N ALA A 41 2.78 -5.81 8.97
CA ALA A 41 1.40 -5.32 9.10
C ALA A 41 1.18 -3.90 8.55
N GLY A 42 2.13 -2.99 8.76
CA GLY A 42 2.07 -1.64 8.19
C GLY A 42 2.24 -1.63 6.67
N ARG A 43 3.11 -2.49 6.13
CA ARG A 43 3.31 -2.67 4.68
C ARG A 43 2.08 -3.26 4.02
N ASP A 44 1.50 -4.31 4.59
CA ASP A 44 0.29 -4.95 4.09
C ASP A 44 -0.90 -3.98 4.10
N HIS A 45 -1.05 -3.23 5.18
CA HIS A 45 -2.08 -2.20 5.30
C HIS A 45 -1.98 -1.18 4.17
N LEU A 46 -0.78 -0.63 3.93
CA LEU A 46 -0.55 0.34 2.87
C LEU A 46 -0.70 -0.25 1.48
N PHE A 47 -0.22 -1.48 1.24
CA PHE A 47 -0.44 -2.19 -0.02
C PHE A 47 -1.93 -2.30 -0.36
N ASN A 48 -2.73 -2.79 0.60
CA ASN A 48 -4.19 -2.88 0.45
C ASN A 48 -4.83 -1.51 0.18
N TRP A 49 -4.33 -0.44 0.81
CA TRP A 49 -4.80 0.92 0.55
C TRP A 49 -4.35 1.47 -0.80
N GLY A 50 -3.20 1.06 -1.33
CA GLY A 50 -2.76 1.35 -2.69
C GLY A 50 -3.70 0.73 -3.74
N GLU A 51 -4.13 -0.51 -3.53
CA GLU A 51 -5.13 -1.17 -4.38
C GLU A 51 -6.49 -0.45 -4.31
N ARG A 52 -6.95 -0.11 -3.10
CA ARG A 52 -8.20 0.65 -2.89
C ARG A 52 -8.15 2.01 -3.57
N ALA A 53 -7.03 2.74 -3.48
CA ALA A 53 -6.84 4.02 -4.14
C ALA A 53 -6.88 3.87 -5.68
N SER A 54 -6.30 2.80 -6.20
CA SER A 54 -6.32 2.49 -7.64
C SER A 54 -7.73 2.15 -8.13
N GLN A 55 -8.47 1.36 -7.36
CA GLN A 55 -9.87 1.05 -7.65
C GLN A 55 -10.75 2.31 -7.59
N PHE A 56 -10.59 3.13 -6.56
CA PHE A 56 -11.30 4.40 -6.41
C PHE A 56 -11.06 5.34 -7.60
N ALA A 57 -9.81 5.50 -8.03
CA ALA A 57 -9.49 6.29 -9.21
C ALA A 57 -10.11 5.72 -10.49
N THR A 58 -10.13 4.40 -10.63
CA THR A 58 -10.77 3.73 -11.78
C THR A 58 -12.28 3.99 -11.79
N ASP A 59 -12.96 3.75 -10.66
CA ASP A 59 -14.40 3.93 -10.54
C ASP A 59 -14.82 5.38 -10.79
N GLU A 60 -14.04 6.35 -10.29
CA GLU A 60 -14.36 7.77 -10.37
C GLU A 60 -13.97 8.44 -11.69
N LEU A 61 -13.04 7.87 -12.46
CA LEU A 61 -12.44 8.57 -13.61
C LEU A 61 -12.51 7.78 -14.92
N ASP A 62 -12.54 6.45 -14.90
CA ASP A 62 -12.46 5.68 -16.14
C ASP A 62 -13.65 5.95 -17.05
N GLY A 63 -13.36 6.21 -18.32
CA GLY A 63 -14.34 6.63 -19.33
C GLY A 63 -15.06 7.97 -19.06
N ARG A 64 -14.75 8.69 -17.97
CA ARG A 64 -15.46 9.94 -17.63
C ARG A 64 -14.83 11.16 -18.32
N THR A 65 -15.69 12.11 -18.68
CA THR A 65 -15.22 13.45 -19.10
C THR A 65 -14.98 14.29 -17.85
N VAL A 66 -13.75 14.71 -17.63
CA VAL A 66 -13.35 15.49 -16.46
C VAL A 66 -12.83 16.87 -16.85
N ARG A 67 -12.80 17.79 -15.90
CA ARG A 67 -12.11 19.06 -16.07
C ARG A 67 -10.71 18.98 -15.48
N ILE A 68 -9.71 19.26 -16.30
CA ILE A 68 -8.31 19.38 -15.86
C ILE A 68 -8.03 20.82 -15.48
N GLY A 69 -7.42 21.03 -14.31
CA GLY A 69 -6.88 22.29 -13.84
C GLY A 69 -5.38 22.21 -13.63
N THR A 70 -4.69 23.33 -13.83
CA THR A 70 -3.25 23.47 -13.58
C THR A 70 -3.06 24.45 -12.44
N ASP A 71 -1.93 24.36 -11.76
CA ASP A 71 -1.59 25.30 -10.69
C ASP A 71 -0.61 26.36 -11.22
N PRO A 72 -0.80 27.66 -10.90
CA PRO A 72 0.13 28.70 -11.30
C PRO A 72 1.45 28.69 -10.51
N ASP A 73 1.44 28.13 -9.30
CA ASP A 73 2.59 28.11 -8.39
C ASP A 73 3.37 26.79 -8.46
N ALA A 74 2.85 25.80 -9.20
CA ALA A 74 3.53 24.54 -9.48
C ALA A 74 4.09 24.50 -10.90
N ASP A 75 5.10 23.66 -11.11
CA ASP A 75 5.59 23.37 -12.45
C ASP A 75 4.49 22.75 -13.31
N ARG A 76 4.54 23.01 -14.62
CA ARG A 76 3.56 22.44 -15.55
C ARG A 76 3.69 20.92 -15.68
N ARG A 77 4.94 20.42 -15.59
CA ARG A 77 5.29 19.00 -15.71
C ARG A 77 6.28 18.62 -14.63
N GLY A 78 6.17 17.39 -14.12
CA GLY A 78 7.16 16.82 -13.21
C GLY A 78 8.41 16.33 -13.93
N SER A 79 9.42 15.90 -13.17
CA SER A 79 10.74 15.46 -13.69
C SER A 79 10.67 14.33 -14.73
N PHE A 80 9.62 13.50 -14.66
CA PHE A 80 9.38 12.40 -15.61
C PHE A 80 8.52 12.81 -16.83
N GLY A 81 8.34 14.11 -17.05
CA GLY A 81 7.58 14.63 -18.18
C GLY A 81 6.05 14.54 -18.04
N ARG A 82 5.51 14.00 -16.94
CA ARG A 82 4.07 13.91 -16.69
C ARG A 82 3.46 15.29 -16.42
N LEU A 83 2.28 15.55 -16.97
CA LEU A 83 1.53 16.78 -16.73
C LEU A 83 1.05 16.84 -15.28
N LEU A 84 1.38 17.90 -14.54
CA LEU A 84 0.90 18.08 -13.16
C LEU A 84 -0.48 18.75 -13.20
N VAL A 85 -1.47 18.09 -12.59
CA VAL A 85 -2.87 18.49 -12.72
C VAL A 85 -3.69 18.30 -11.45
N TYR A 86 -4.71 19.13 -11.31
CA TYR A 86 -5.92 18.83 -10.55
C TYR A 86 -6.97 18.25 -11.48
N ILE A 87 -7.61 17.16 -11.08
CA ILE A 87 -8.79 16.65 -11.77
C ILE A 87 -10.04 17.12 -11.03
N TYR A 88 -11.05 17.52 -11.79
CA TYR A 88 -12.36 17.84 -11.26
C TYR A 88 -13.46 17.01 -11.92
N VAL A 89 -14.25 16.34 -11.09
CA VAL A 89 -15.42 15.54 -11.45
C VAL A 89 -16.63 16.26 -10.87
N ASP A 90 -17.61 16.61 -11.71
CA ASP A 90 -18.82 17.36 -11.31
C ASP A 90 -18.55 18.63 -10.47
N GLY A 91 -17.40 19.26 -10.69
CA GLY A 91 -16.97 20.48 -10.00
C GLY A 91 -16.17 20.24 -8.72
N GLU A 92 -16.11 19.01 -8.22
CA GLU A 92 -15.34 18.62 -7.04
C GLU A 92 -13.89 18.30 -7.39
N ASN A 93 -12.94 18.65 -6.51
CA ASN A 93 -11.51 18.39 -6.73
C ASN A 93 -11.18 16.94 -6.30
N PHE A 94 -10.95 16.07 -7.28
CA PHE A 94 -10.64 14.65 -7.06
C PHE A 94 -9.35 14.47 -6.25
N ASN A 95 -8.31 15.30 -6.49
CA ASN A 95 -7.07 15.21 -5.72
C ASN A 95 -7.33 15.49 -4.23
N LYS A 96 -8.12 16.52 -3.89
CA LYS A 96 -8.47 16.79 -2.49
C LYS A 96 -9.29 15.65 -1.89
N ARG A 97 -10.19 15.04 -2.69
CA ARG A 97 -11.02 13.92 -2.25
C ARG A 97 -10.19 12.68 -1.90
N LEU A 98 -9.08 12.41 -2.61
CA LEU A 98 -8.13 11.36 -2.21
C LEU A 98 -7.60 11.53 -0.79
N LEU A 99 -7.32 12.77 -0.37
CA LEU A 99 -6.87 13.06 1.00
C LEU A 99 -8.03 12.96 2.00
N THR A 100 -9.17 13.56 1.64
CA THR A 100 -10.36 13.61 2.51
C THR A 100 -10.91 12.22 2.83
N ASP A 101 -10.90 11.33 1.84
CA ASP A 101 -11.42 9.97 1.96
C ASP A 101 -10.30 8.97 2.37
N GLY A 102 -9.09 9.46 2.69
CA GLY A 102 -8.00 8.65 3.24
C GLY A 102 -7.36 7.65 2.28
N TYR A 103 -7.34 7.93 0.97
CA TYR A 103 -6.67 7.11 -0.05
C TYR A 103 -5.22 7.52 -0.33
N ALA A 104 -4.85 8.73 0.07
CA ALA A 104 -3.55 9.31 -0.23
C ALA A 104 -3.05 10.14 0.96
N ARG A 105 -1.74 10.34 0.99
CA ARG A 105 -1.08 11.37 1.78
C ARG A 105 -0.82 12.63 0.96
N LEU A 106 -0.57 13.76 1.63
CA LEU A 106 -0.12 15.00 1.01
C LEU A 106 1.28 14.79 0.42
N TYR A 107 1.43 15.05 -0.88
CA TYR A 107 2.74 15.05 -1.51
C TYR A 107 3.45 16.38 -1.32
N GLU A 108 4.58 16.35 -0.62
CA GLU A 108 5.40 17.51 -0.29
C GLU A 108 5.92 18.23 -1.54
N SER A 109 5.23 19.32 -1.90
CA SER A 109 5.53 20.16 -3.08
C SER A 109 4.92 21.57 -2.93
N SER A 110 5.32 22.47 -3.84
CA SER A 110 4.80 23.85 -3.92
C SER A 110 3.62 23.94 -4.88
N PHE A 111 2.46 24.38 -4.39
CA PHE A 111 1.25 24.62 -5.19
C PHE A 111 0.24 25.50 -4.42
N SER A 112 -0.60 26.25 -5.14
CA SER A 112 -1.50 27.27 -4.57
C SER A 112 -2.54 26.72 -3.59
N LYS A 113 -2.85 25.42 -3.62
CA LYS A 113 -3.88 24.76 -2.81
C LYS A 113 -3.36 24.03 -1.58
N ARG A 114 -2.06 24.13 -1.28
CA ARG A 114 -1.39 23.30 -0.27
C ARG A 114 -2.09 23.30 1.09
N ASN A 115 -2.39 24.47 1.66
CA ASN A 115 -3.03 24.54 2.98
C ASN A 115 -4.39 23.80 3.00
N THR A 116 -5.18 23.87 1.92
CA THR A 116 -6.46 23.16 1.83
C THR A 116 -6.30 21.64 1.74
N PHE A 117 -5.16 21.17 1.24
CA PHE A 117 -4.85 19.75 1.15
C PHE A 117 -4.31 19.25 2.49
N GLU A 118 -3.43 20.03 3.14
CA GLU A 118 -2.95 19.79 4.50
C GLU A 118 -4.11 19.70 5.50
N ASP A 119 -5.07 20.64 5.45
CA ASP A 119 -6.27 20.57 6.29
C ASP A 119 -7.11 19.30 6.03
N ALA A 120 -7.16 18.83 4.78
CA ALA A 120 -7.96 17.66 4.40
C ALA A 120 -7.33 16.35 4.90
N GLU A 121 -6.02 16.22 4.75
CA GLU A 121 -5.27 15.09 5.30
C GLU A 121 -5.30 15.08 6.83
N ALA A 122 -5.03 16.23 7.47
CA ALA A 122 -5.03 16.32 8.93
C ALA A 122 -6.38 15.91 9.54
N GLN A 123 -7.50 16.28 8.89
CA GLN A 123 -8.82 15.84 9.32
C GLN A 123 -9.01 14.33 9.12
N ALA A 124 -8.58 13.78 7.97
CA ALA A 124 -8.67 12.34 7.71
C ALA A 124 -7.82 11.53 8.71
N GLN A 125 -6.63 12.02 9.08
CA GLN A 125 -5.80 11.43 10.13
C GLN A 125 -6.50 11.48 11.50
N GLN A 126 -7.05 12.63 11.88
CA GLN A 126 -7.73 12.81 13.16
C GLN A 126 -8.95 11.89 13.32
N ASP A 127 -9.69 11.68 12.23
CA ASP A 127 -10.91 10.89 12.21
C ASP A 127 -10.67 9.41 11.91
N ASN A 128 -9.41 8.97 11.76
CA ASN A 128 -9.02 7.62 11.34
C ASN A 128 -9.76 7.20 10.06
N VAL A 129 -9.73 8.05 9.03
CA VAL A 129 -10.38 7.78 7.75
C VAL A 129 -9.41 7.05 6.84
N GLY A 130 -9.88 5.95 6.25
CA GLY A 130 -9.17 5.25 5.20
C GLY A 130 -7.85 4.65 5.67
N LEU A 131 -6.75 4.97 5.00
CA LEU A 131 -5.41 4.46 5.34
C LEU A 131 -4.95 4.86 6.74
N TRP A 132 -5.56 5.89 7.34
CA TRP A 132 -5.25 6.33 8.69
C TRP A 132 -5.92 5.47 9.78
N ASP A 133 -6.87 4.59 9.41
CA ASP A 133 -7.47 3.60 10.32
C ASP A 133 -6.56 2.39 10.51
N PHE A 134 -5.39 2.63 11.12
CA PHE A 134 -4.42 1.59 11.41
C PHE A 134 -4.37 1.26 12.89
N GLU A 135 -4.79 0.04 13.22
CA GLU A 135 -4.58 -0.53 14.54
C GLU A 135 -3.38 -1.48 14.50
N GLN A 136 -2.38 -1.19 15.33
CA GLN A 136 -1.29 -2.14 15.58
C GLN A 136 -1.92 -3.44 16.09
N PRO A 137 -1.62 -4.61 15.48
CA PRO A 137 -2.06 -5.87 16.06
C PRO A 137 -1.47 -5.94 17.46
N THR A 138 -2.33 -5.86 18.47
CA THR A 138 -1.90 -6.02 19.85
C THR A 138 -1.24 -7.38 19.94
N SER A 139 0.06 -7.40 20.24
CA SER A 139 0.79 -8.61 20.52
C SER A 139 0.05 -9.28 21.66
N THR A 140 -0.80 -10.26 21.34
CA THR A 140 -1.43 -11.09 22.37
C THR A 140 -0.25 -11.74 23.07
N PRO A 141 0.00 -11.49 24.36
CA PRO A 141 1.08 -12.17 25.05
C PRO A 141 0.77 -13.66 24.93
N ILE A 142 1.62 -14.37 24.17
CA ILE A 142 1.55 -15.82 24.07
C ILE A 142 1.57 -16.30 25.53
N PRO A 143 0.55 -17.03 26.00
CA PRO A 143 0.62 -17.64 27.32
C PRO A 143 1.87 -18.52 27.28
N THR A 144 2.87 -18.20 28.11
CA THR A 144 4.05 -19.04 28.35
C THR A 144 3.53 -20.42 28.73
N THR A 145 3.37 -21.27 27.73
CA THR A 145 2.95 -22.65 27.90
C THR A 145 4.23 -23.36 28.23
N GLU A 146 4.44 -23.62 29.51
CA GLU A 146 5.45 -24.56 29.97
C GLU A 146 5.30 -25.84 29.17
N THR A 147 6.33 -26.14 28.38
CA THR A 147 6.49 -27.36 27.59
C THR A 147 6.23 -28.60 28.46
N PRO A 148 5.18 -29.41 28.18
CA PRO A 148 5.22 -30.80 28.53
C PRO A 148 5.93 -31.54 27.39
N GLU A 149 7.07 -32.14 27.70
CA GLU A 149 7.69 -33.11 26.81
C GLU A 149 6.70 -34.26 26.50
N THR A 150 6.80 -34.80 25.28
CA THR A 150 6.68 -36.24 24.94
C THR A 150 5.53 -36.65 23.99
N SER A 151 5.98 -37.08 22.80
CA SER A 151 5.51 -38.21 21.95
C SER A 151 4.32 -38.06 21.00
N SER A 152 4.68 -38.07 19.70
CA SER A 152 4.19 -38.93 18.59
C SER A 152 2.73 -39.40 18.60
N ASP A 153 1.96 -38.97 17.60
CA ASP A 153 1.35 -39.85 16.59
C ASP A 153 0.65 -39.06 15.46
N GLY A 154 1.19 -39.21 14.24
CA GLY A 154 0.58 -39.11 12.90
C GLY A 154 -0.59 -38.17 12.59
N ASP A 155 -0.27 -37.03 11.97
CA ASP A 155 -0.88 -36.57 10.71
C ASP A 155 0.21 -35.78 9.95
N GLY A 156 0.22 -35.82 8.61
CA GLY A 156 1.34 -35.38 7.77
C GLY A 156 1.58 -33.87 7.70
N GLY A 157 1.73 -33.22 8.86
CA GLY A 157 2.15 -31.83 8.96
C GLY A 157 3.65 -31.71 8.75
N VAL A 158 4.03 -30.93 7.75
CA VAL A 158 5.39 -30.41 7.60
C VAL A 158 5.77 -29.67 8.89
N ASP A 159 6.86 -30.09 9.51
CA ASP A 159 7.38 -29.47 10.74
C ASP A 159 8.02 -28.13 10.38
N VAL A 160 7.24 -27.05 10.52
CA VAL A 160 7.68 -25.69 10.23
C VAL A 160 8.53 -25.19 11.41
N PRO A 161 9.76 -24.68 11.17
CA PRO A 161 10.62 -24.16 12.21
C PRO A 161 9.93 -23.00 12.96
N PRO A 162 10.26 -22.77 14.25
CA PRO A 162 9.65 -21.68 15.01
C PRO A 162 9.97 -20.31 14.39
N PRO A 163 9.07 -19.32 14.52
CA PRO A 163 9.25 -18.02 13.90
C PRO A 163 10.50 -17.31 14.43
N PRO A 164 11.27 -16.64 13.56
CA PRO A 164 12.46 -15.91 13.95
C PRO A 164 12.11 -14.71 14.85
N SER A 165 13.14 -14.19 15.53
CA SER A 165 12.96 -13.18 16.59
C SER A 165 12.44 -11.82 16.12
N ASP A 166 12.61 -11.50 14.83
CA ASP A 166 12.02 -10.35 14.15
C ASP A 166 10.63 -10.64 13.58
N GLY A 167 10.18 -11.89 13.65
CA GLY A 167 8.86 -12.34 13.18
C GLY A 167 8.76 -12.45 11.67
N ASP A 168 9.87 -12.38 10.92
CA ASP A 168 9.90 -12.44 9.47
C ASP A 168 10.65 -13.68 8.97
N TYR A 169 9.94 -14.65 8.39
CA TYR A 169 10.59 -15.81 7.78
C TYR A 169 11.32 -15.40 6.51
N ASP A 170 12.54 -15.88 6.35
CA ASP A 170 13.25 -15.83 5.08
C ASP A 170 13.48 -17.26 4.55
N CYS A 171 13.91 -17.39 3.28
CA CYS A 171 14.23 -18.73 2.76
C CYS A 171 15.35 -19.43 3.54
N SER A 172 16.21 -18.69 4.27
CA SER A 172 17.25 -19.29 5.10
C SER A 172 16.73 -19.87 6.42
N SER A 173 15.47 -19.57 6.77
CA SER A 173 14.78 -20.08 7.95
C SER A 173 14.32 -21.53 7.79
N PHE A 174 14.32 -22.07 6.56
CA PHE A 174 13.81 -23.40 6.25
C PHE A 174 14.91 -24.33 5.74
N ASP A 175 14.81 -25.61 6.09
CA ASP A 175 15.69 -26.65 5.56
C ASP A 175 15.18 -27.18 4.20
N THR A 176 13.89 -27.01 3.91
CA THR A 176 13.23 -27.53 2.72
C THR A 176 12.22 -26.54 2.14
N GLN A 177 12.04 -26.59 0.82
CA GLN A 177 11.02 -25.84 0.09
C GLN A 177 9.59 -26.10 0.63
N GLU A 178 9.27 -27.34 1.02
CA GLU A 178 7.94 -27.72 1.51
C GLU A 178 7.58 -27.01 2.83
N GLN A 179 8.57 -26.74 3.70
CA GLN A 179 8.37 -25.95 4.92
C GLN A 179 8.09 -24.48 4.61
N ALA A 180 8.82 -23.91 3.65
CA ALA A 180 8.57 -22.55 3.18
C ALA A 180 7.18 -22.43 2.54
N GLN A 181 6.77 -23.44 1.77
CA GLN A 181 5.46 -23.50 1.12
C GLN A 181 4.33 -23.53 2.15
N ALA A 182 4.49 -24.30 3.23
CA ALA A 182 3.49 -24.35 4.30
C ALA A 182 3.28 -22.99 4.96
N VAL A 183 4.34 -22.19 5.10
CA VAL A 183 4.24 -20.82 5.61
C VAL A 183 3.50 -19.94 4.60
N LEU A 184 3.93 -19.92 3.33
CA LEU A 184 3.29 -19.16 2.24
C LEU A 184 1.77 -19.45 2.13
N ASP A 185 1.39 -20.73 2.13
CA ASP A 185 -0.01 -21.17 2.05
C ASP A 185 -0.84 -20.72 3.26
N SER A 186 -0.19 -20.54 4.43
CA SER A 186 -0.83 -20.11 5.68
C SER A 186 -0.86 -18.59 5.87
N THR A 187 -0.06 -17.84 5.11
CA THR A 187 0.07 -16.38 5.19
C THR A 187 -0.29 -15.73 3.84
N PRO A 188 -1.58 -15.38 3.63
CA PRO A 188 -2.01 -14.72 2.40
C PRO A 188 -1.24 -13.42 2.13
N GLY A 189 -0.84 -13.20 0.88
CA GLY A 189 -0.14 -11.97 0.46
C GLY A 189 1.37 -12.00 0.57
N ASP A 190 1.96 -13.17 0.85
CA ASP A 190 3.41 -13.39 0.97
C ASP A 190 4.15 -12.33 1.81
N PRO A 191 3.73 -12.09 3.07
CA PRO A 191 4.34 -11.07 3.91
C PRO A 191 5.82 -11.35 4.22
N HIS A 192 6.21 -12.63 4.15
CA HIS A 192 7.56 -13.14 4.36
C HIS A 192 8.43 -13.14 3.09
N ARG A 193 7.85 -12.75 1.95
CA ARG A 193 8.56 -12.67 0.66
C ARG A 193 9.21 -14.01 0.27
N LEU A 194 8.55 -15.10 0.59
CA LEU A 194 8.99 -16.46 0.27
C LEU A 194 8.76 -16.75 -1.22
N ASP A 195 7.78 -16.12 -1.86
CA ASP A 195 7.45 -16.24 -3.29
C ASP A 195 7.76 -14.92 -4.02
N GLY A 196 9.03 -14.74 -4.35
CA GLY A 196 9.54 -13.47 -4.88
C GLY A 196 9.07 -13.13 -6.30
N ASP A 197 8.66 -14.12 -7.09
CA ASP A 197 8.15 -13.97 -8.46
C ASP A 197 6.65 -14.18 -8.60
N ASP A 198 5.94 -14.42 -7.49
CA ASP A 198 4.48 -14.47 -7.36
C ASP A 198 3.87 -15.57 -8.24
N ASP A 199 4.56 -16.71 -8.31
CA ASP A 199 4.16 -17.87 -9.12
C ASP A 199 3.41 -18.95 -8.30
N GLY A 200 3.29 -18.73 -7.00
CA GLY A 200 2.67 -19.58 -6.00
C GLY A 200 3.63 -20.55 -5.30
N ILE A 201 4.94 -20.48 -5.59
CA ILE A 201 5.94 -21.41 -5.08
C ILE A 201 6.94 -20.69 -4.16
N ALA A 202 6.91 -21.06 -2.86
CA ALA A 202 7.84 -20.51 -1.89
C ALA A 202 9.27 -21.02 -2.12
N CYS A 203 10.26 -20.13 -2.08
CA CYS A 203 11.69 -20.42 -1.95
C CYS A 203 12.20 -21.53 -2.88
N GLU A 204 11.92 -21.43 -4.19
CA GLU A 204 12.23 -22.44 -5.22
C GLU A 204 13.70 -22.91 -5.28
N SER A 205 14.61 -22.17 -4.65
CA SER A 205 16.04 -22.45 -4.61
C SER A 205 16.50 -23.35 -3.44
N LEU A 206 15.58 -23.76 -2.56
CA LEU A 206 15.85 -24.68 -1.44
C LEU A 206 15.86 -26.16 -1.84
#